data_AF-A0A3N4KIM4-F1
#
_entry.id   AF-A0A3N4KIM4-F1
#
_cell.length_a   1.000
_cell.length_b   1.000
_cell.length_c   1.000
_cell.angle_alpha   90.00
_cell.angle_beta   90.00
_cell.angle_gamma   90.00
#
_symmetry.space_group_name_H-M   'P 1'
#
loop_
_entity.id
_entity.type
_entity.pdbx_description
1 polymer ?
#
loop_
_entity_poly.entity_id
_entity_poly.type
_entity_poly.pdbx_seq_one_letter_code
_entity_poly.pdbx_strand_id
1 'polypeptide(L)' 'EALRLDSECKICFGQVADTLLLPCSHLVLCGWCANQMGVSKVTEFSPRMVQCPVCRTEVLDRIKVFR' A
#
# COMPACT_ATOMS: atom_id res chain seq x y z
N GLU A 1 -28.75 -5.32 -5.10
CA GLU A 1 -27.31 -5.48 -5.38
C GLU A 1 -26.59 -6.27 -4.29
N ALA A 2 -25.70 -7.19 -4.67
CA ALA A 2 -24.64 -7.67 -3.77
C ALA A 2 -23.48 -6.66 -3.83
N LEU A 3 -23.14 -6.03 -2.70
CA LEU A 3 -21.99 -5.15 -2.60
C LEU A 3 -20.72 -6.00 -2.80
N ARG A 4 -20.10 -5.90 -3.98
CA ARG A 4 -18.77 -6.46 -4.18
C ARG A 4 -17.82 -5.64 -3.32
N LEU A 5 -17.26 -6.27 -2.30
CA LEU A 5 -16.18 -5.72 -1.48
C LEU A 5 -14.85 -6.02 -2.19
N ASP A 6 -14.71 -5.58 -3.44
CA ASP A 6 -13.41 -5.60 -4.09
C ASP A 6 -12.52 -4.56 -3.42
N SER A 7 -11.45 -5.04 -2.77
CA SER A 7 -10.43 -4.17 -2.19
C SER A 7 -9.67 -3.52 -3.35
N GLU A 8 -10.17 -2.40 -3.86
CA GLU A 8 -9.52 -1.63 -4.92
C GLU A 8 -8.35 -0.79 -4.39
N CYS A 9 -7.35 -0.56 -5.23
CA CYS A 9 -6.26 0.36 -4.95
C CYS A 9 -6.79 1.80 -4.85
N LYS A 10 -6.53 2.46 -3.72
CA LYS A 10 -7.01 3.83 -3.44
C LYS A 10 -6.19 4.95 -4.10
N ILE A 11 -5.26 4.57 -4.99
CA ILE A 11 -4.48 5.52 -5.80
C ILE A 11 -4.92 5.46 -7.26
N CYS A 12 -4.87 4.29 -7.88
CA CYS A 12 -5.20 4.16 -9.30
C CYS A 12 -6.66 3.81 -9.58
N PHE A 13 -7.40 3.30 -8.60
CA PHE A 13 -8.79 2.83 -8.76
C PHE A 13 -9.01 1.82 -9.91
N GLY A 14 -7.94 1.21 -10.41
CA GLY A 14 -7.98 0.30 -11.58
C GLY A 14 -7.48 -1.12 -11.29
N GLN A 15 -6.76 -1.32 -10.19
CA GLN A 15 -6.24 -2.63 -9.79
C GLN A 15 -6.71 -3.00 -8.39
N VAL A 16 -6.77 -4.30 -8.12
CA VAL A 16 -7.02 -4.83 -6.78
C VAL A 16 -5.83 -4.49 -5.88
N ALA A 17 -6.12 -4.01 -4.67
CA ALA A 17 -5.16 -3.83 -3.62
C ALA A 17 -4.62 -5.20 -3.16
N ASP A 18 -3.32 -5.38 -3.33
CA ASP A 18 -2.56 -6.59 -3.01
C ASP A 18 -1.36 -6.29 -2.10
N THR A 19 -1.19 -5.04 -1.66
CA THR A 19 -0.04 -4.60 -0.88
C THR A 19 -0.46 -4.08 0.49
N LEU A 20 -0.02 -4.78 1.54
CA LEU A 20 -0.19 -4.42 2.95
C LEU A 20 0.93 -3.46 3.38
N LEU A 21 0.57 -2.36 4.04
CA LEU A 21 1.53 -1.39 4.58
C LEU A 21 1.80 -1.64 6.07
N LEU A 22 3.07 -1.75 6.46
CA LEU A 22 3.48 -1.94 7.84
C LEU A 22 3.95 -0.62 8.47
N PRO A 23 3.65 -0.36 9.76
CA PRO A 23 3.00 -1.26 10.73
C PRO A 23 1.46 -1.17 10.74
N CYS A 24 0.86 -0.23 10.01
CA CYS A 24 -0.58 0.05 10.13
C CYS A 24 -1.52 -1.05 9.61
N SER A 25 -1.01 -2.03 8.86
CA SER A 25 -1.75 -3.16 8.29
C SER A 25 -2.92 -2.79 7.36
N HIS A 26 -2.86 -1.63 6.71
CA HIS A 26 -3.85 -1.26 5.69
C HIS A 26 -3.53 -1.89 4.32
N LEU A 27 -4.48 -2.67 3.78
CA LEU A 27 -4.45 -3.24 2.43
C LEU A 27 -5.21 -2.31 1.46
N VAL A 28 -4.53 -1.26 0.99
CA VAL A 28 -5.18 -0.16 0.23
C VAL A 28 -4.48 0.19 -1.08
N LEU A 29 -3.35 -0.47 -1.39
CA LEU A 29 -2.54 -0.21 -2.58
C LEU A 29 -2.36 -1.48 -3.40
N CYS A 30 -2.26 -1.31 -4.72
CA CYS A 30 -1.65 -2.32 -5.58
C CYS A 30 -0.12 -2.18 -5.57
N GLY A 31 0.59 -3.24 -5.94
CA GLY A 31 2.06 -3.26 -5.94
C GLY A 31 2.70 -2.21 -6.85
N TRP A 32 2.06 -1.85 -7.97
CA TRP A 32 2.56 -0.78 -8.84
C TRP A 32 2.48 0.59 -8.16
N CYS A 33 1.33 0.95 -7.57
CA CYS A 33 1.19 2.21 -6.83
C CYS A 33 2.10 2.25 -5.61
N ALA A 34 2.27 1.14 -4.90
CA ALA A 34 3.21 1.06 -3.78
C ALA A 34 4.67 1.32 -4.23
N ASN A 35 5.07 0.86 -5.41
CA ASN A 35 6.37 1.19 -6.00
C ASN A 35 6.51 2.67 -6.35
N GLN A 36 5.48 3.27 -6.96
CA GLN A 36 5.49 4.70 -7.32
C GLN A 36 5.57 5.61 -6.08
N MET A 37 4.95 5.21 -4.98
CA MET A 37 5.07 5.92 -3.69
C MET A 37 6.47 5.81 -3.07
N GLY A 38 7.33 4.94 -3.58
CA GLY A 38 8.63 4.66 -2.97
C GLY A 38 8.51 3.86 -1.67
N VAL A 39 7.41 3.11 -1.47
CA VAL A 39 7.28 2.16 -0.36
C VAL A 39 8.20 0.98 -0.66
N SER A 40 9.49 1.11 -0.38
CA SER A 40 10.47 0.04 -0.53
C SER A 40 11.02 -0.32 0.84
N LYS A 41 11.64 -1.51 0.96
CA LYS A 41 12.43 -1.83 2.16
C LYS A 41 13.37 -0.67 2.43
N VAL A 42 13.39 -0.21 3.68
CA VAL A 42 14.34 0.80 4.14
C VAL A 42 15.74 0.30 3.83
N THR A 43 16.33 0.79 2.75
CA THR A 43 17.77 0.75 2.56
C THR A 43 18.34 1.94 3.33
N GLU A 44 19.60 1.85 3.76
CA GLU A 44 20.29 2.90 4.52
C GLU A 44 20.26 4.30 3.84
N PHE A 45 19.81 4.36 2.58
CA PHE A 45 19.70 5.56 1.75
C PHE A 45 18.28 5.83 1.23
N SER A 46 17.23 5.53 2.01
CA SER A 46 15.86 5.93 1.70
C SER A 46 15.50 7.27 2.36
N PRO A 47 15.68 8.43 1.69
CA PRO A 47 15.46 9.75 2.30
C PRO A 47 13.98 10.15 2.44
N ARG A 48 13.03 9.33 1.97
CA ARG A 48 11.61 9.70 1.94
C ARG A 48 10.82 8.91 2.97
N MET A 49 10.30 9.60 3.98
CA MET A 49 9.23 9.07 4.82
C MET A 49 7.97 8.93 3.97
N VAL A 50 7.49 7.70 3.82
CA VAL A 50 6.21 7.43 3.15
C VAL A 50 5.13 7.25 4.22
N GLN A 51 3.96 7.83 4.00
CA GLN A 51 2.82 7.71 4.91
C GLN A 51 1.70 6.90 4.28
N CYS A 52 0.98 6.14 5.11
CA CYS A 52 -0.22 5.45 4.68
C CYS A 52 -1.26 6.48 4.21
N PRO A 53 -1.86 6.32 3.01
CA PRO A 53 -2.84 7.28 2.49
C PRO A 53 -4.14 7.34 3.30
N VAL A 54 -4.40 6.34 4.16
CA VAL A 54 -5.61 6.27 4.98
C VAL A 54 -5.38 6.81 6.39
N CYS A 55 -4.42 6.24 7.12
CA CYS A 55 -4.21 6.58 8.53
C CYS A 55 -3.01 7.50 8.79
N ARG A 56 -2.24 7.85 7.76
CA ARG A 56 -1.05 8.71 7.81
C ARG A 56 0.12 8.18 8.67
N THR A 57 0.00 6.98 9.22
CA THR A 57 1.10 6.28 9.88
C THR A 57 2.27 6.14 8.91
N GLU A 58 3.48 6.37 9.39
CA GLU A 58 4.70 6.12 8.62
C GLU A 58 4.79 4.66 8.20
N VAL A 59 5.08 4.44 6.92
CA VAL A 59 5.21 3.11 6.33
C VAL A 59 6.68 2.71 6.38
N LEU A 60 6.95 1.66 7.15
CA LEU A 60 8.31 1.13 7.36
C LEU A 60 8.62 0.00 6.38
N ASP A 61 7.62 -0.79 6.00
CA ASP A 61 7.78 -1.89 5.04
C ASP A 61 6.43 -2.23 4.41
N ARG A 62 6.44 -3.15 3.44
CA ARG A 62 5.23 -3.66 2.78
C ARG A 62 5.30 -5.16 2.54
N ILE A 63 4.13 -5.79 2.50
CA ILE A 63 3.98 -7.21 2.18
C ILE A 63 3.00 -7.36 1.01
N LYS A 64 3.35 -8.18 0.02
CA LYS A 64 2.41 -8.59 -1.03
C LYS A 64 1.53 -9.73 -0.51
N VAL A 65 0.22 -9.55 -0.59
CA VAL A 65 -0.80 -10.55 -0.23
C VAL A 65 -1.20 -11.31 -1.48
N PHE A 66 -1.10 -12.64 -1.42
CA PHE A 66 -1.59 -13.54 -2.45
C PHE A 66 -3.00 -14.01 -2.06
N ARG A 67 -3.93 -13.99 -3.01
CA ARG A 67 -5.31 -14.49 -2.85
C ARG A 67 -5.49 -15.72 -3.73
#